data_AF-A0A937WQ57-F1
#
_entry.id   AF-A0A937WQ57-F1
#
_cell.length_a   1.000
_cell.length_b   1.000
_cell.length_c   1.000
_cell.angle_alpha   90.00
_cell.angle_beta   90.00
_cell.angle_gamma   90.00
#
_symmetry.space_group_name_H-M   'P 1'
#
loop_
_entity.id
_entity.type
_entity.pdbx_description
1 polymer ?
#
loop_
_entity_poly.entity_id
_entity_poly.type
_entity_poly.pdbx_seq_one_letter_code
_entity_poly.pdbx_strand_id
1 'polypeptide(L)'
;MNPLIPKNQNTLKPNPGMTLIVKVVTRLTVGLILLFGIYIVLHGHLSPGGGFAGGVIIALSFIHLTLAFGKDFALRKLSESKASLLESLGAIMFLTIATLGFLGGYFFYNFFISKGKPFNLFSAGIIPLCNIAICLKVGAGLFAIFLVLILFRLPEKKE
;
A
#
# COMPACT_ATOMS: atom_id res chain seq x y z
N MET A 1 49.04 34.00 14.95
CA MET A 1 47.59 34.24 14.76
C MET A 1 47.22 33.76 13.36
N ASN A 2 46.67 32.55 13.27
CA ASN A 2 46.21 31.99 11.99
C ASN A 2 44.83 32.56 11.68
N PRO A 3 44.56 33.09 10.47
CA PRO A 3 43.28 33.69 10.16
C PRO A 3 42.18 32.62 10.09
N LEU A 4 41.06 32.92 10.72
CA LEU A 4 39.84 32.11 10.76
C LEU A 4 39.25 32.05 9.34
N ILE A 5 39.44 30.91 8.66
CA ILE A 5 38.72 30.57 7.43
C ILE A 5 37.23 30.45 7.79
N PRO A 6 36.32 31.27 7.23
CA PRO A 6 34.89 31.10 7.46
C PRO A 6 34.44 29.77 6.83
N LYS A 7 34.02 28.82 7.67
CA LYS A 7 33.35 27.59 7.22
C LYS A 7 32.07 27.99 6.48
N ASN A 8 32.11 27.83 5.16
CA ASN A 8 30.97 27.90 4.26
C ASN A 8 29.81 27.07 4.84
N GLN A 9 28.72 27.75 5.24
CA GLN A 9 27.49 27.14 5.79
C GLN A 9 26.59 26.56 4.68
N ASN A 10 27.18 25.95 3.65
CA ASN A 10 26.46 25.01 2.80
C ASN A 10 26.32 23.69 3.56
N THR A 11 25.57 23.72 4.66
CA THR A 11 24.97 22.52 5.23
C THR A 11 24.05 21.97 4.15
N LEU A 12 24.52 20.92 3.48
CA LEU A 12 23.79 20.15 2.48
C LEU A 12 22.41 19.82 3.06
N LYS A 13 21.40 20.58 2.64
CA LYS A 13 20.01 20.33 3.03
C LYS A 13 19.71 18.87 2.66
N PRO A 14 19.19 18.06 3.60
CA PRO A 14 18.83 16.68 3.30
C PRO A 14 17.89 16.71 2.11
N ASN A 15 18.24 15.90 1.11
CA ASN A 15 17.68 15.87 -0.24
C ASN A 15 16.18 16.24 -0.23
N PRO A 16 15.80 17.50 -0.54
CA PRO A 16 14.40 17.83 -0.52
C PRO A 16 13.83 17.04 -1.67
N GLY A 17 12.78 16.24 -1.45
CA GLY A 17 12.06 15.62 -2.57
C GLY A 17 11.60 16.66 -3.60
N MET A 18 10.68 16.31 -4.49
CA MET A 18 10.19 17.17 -5.56
C MET A 18 9.76 18.60 -5.13
N THR A 19 9.55 19.48 -6.12
CA THR A 19 9.18 20.89 -5.89
C THR A 19 8.00 21.06 -4.93
N LEU A 20 7.89 22.24 -4.31
CA LEU A 20 6.80 22.53 -3.36
C LEU A 20 5.42 22.28 -3.99
N ILE A 21 5.24 22.71 -5.24
CA ILE A 21 4.00 22.50 -6.01
C ILE A 21 3.68 21.01 -6.09
N VAL A 22 4.65 20.17 -6.49
CA VAL A 22 4.46 18.72 -6.59
C VAL A 22 4.07 18.12 -5.23
N LYS A 23 4.75 18.49 -4.15
CA LYS A 23 4.44 17.99 -2.80
C LYS A 23 3.03 18.34 -2.33
N VAL A 24 2.56 19.55 -2.63
CA VAL A 24 1.21 20.02 -2.28
C VAL A 24 0.16 19.27 -3.10
N VAL A 25 0.35 19.19 -4.43
CA VAL A 25 -0.57 18.48 -5.33
C VAL A 25 -0.63 17.00 -4.96
N THR A 26 0.52 16.34 -4.77
CA THR A 26 0.58 14.92 -4.35
C THR A 26 -0.14 14.68 -3.03
N ARG A 27 -0.04 15.60 -2.06
CA ARG A 27 -0.74 15.43 -0.77
C ARG A 27 -2.26 15.42 -0.96
N LEU A 28 -2.79 16.23 -1.88
CA LEU A 28 -4.21 16.25 -2.21
C LEU A 28 -4.62 14.99 -3.00
N THR A 29 -3.87 14.65 -4.06
CA THR A 29 -4.22 13.52 -4.94
C THR A 29 -4.11 12.17 -4.24
N VAL A 30 -3.16 11.97 -3.34
CA VAL A 30 -3.02 10.72 -2.56
C VAL A 30 -4.30 10.39 -1.80
N GLY A 31 -4.95 11.38 -1.18
CA GLY A 31 -6.23 11.17 -0.50
C GLY A 31 -7.33 10.68 -1.43
N LEU A 32 -7.42 11.27 -2.63
CA LEU A 32 -8.38 10.87 -3.66
C LEU A 32 -8.10 9.46 -4.20
N ILE A 33 -6.82 9.14 -4.46
CA ILE A 33 -6.40 7.82 -4.94
C ILE A 33 -6.69 6.74 -3.89
N LEU A 34 -6.43 7.02 -2.61
CA LEU A 34 -6.75 6.10 -1.51
C LEU A 34 -8.25 5.83 -1.40
N LEU A 35 -9.06 6.90 -1.43
CA LEU A 35 -10.53 6.77 -1.38
C LEU A 35 -11.05 5.94 -2.56
N PHE A 36 -10.54 6.21 -3.76
CA PHE A 36 -10.89 5.45 -4.95
C PHE A 36 -10.47 3.98 -4.85
N GLY A 37 -9.26 3.71 -4.34
CA GLY A 37 -8.80 2.34 -4.07
C GLY A 37 -9.72 1.59 -3.11
N ILE A 38 -10.10 2.21 -1.98
CA ILE A 38 -11.04 1.64 -1.02
C ILE A 38 -12.39 1.36 -1.68
N TYR A 39 -12.91 2.29 -2.48
CA TYR A 39 -14.14 2.11 -3.24
C TYR A 39 -14.09 0.86 -4.13
N ILE A 40 -13.01 0.66 -4.89
CA ILE A 40 -12.82 -0.49 -5.79
C ILE A 40 -12.73 -1.82 -5.02
N VAL A 41 -12.11 -1.83 -3.82
CA VAL A 41 -12.05 -3.02 -2.96
C VAL A 41 -13.46 -3.40 -2.48
N LEU A 42 -14.21 -2.42 -1.98
CA LEU A 42 -15.52 -2.64 -1.37
C LEU A 42 -16.61 -3.00 -2.39
N HIS A 43 -16.52 -2.48 -3.61
CA HIS A 43 -17.49 -2.74 -4.69
C HIS A 43 -17.07 -3.86 -5.64
N GLY A 44 -16.00 -4.59 -5.33
CA GLY A 44 -15.44 -5.62 -6.22
C GLY A 44 -16.39 -6.77 -6.60
N HIS A 45 -17.45 -6.99 -5.82
CA HIS A 45 -18.50 -7.97 -6.14
C HIS A 45 -19.66 -7.38 -6.97
N LEU A 46 -19.69 -6.07 -7.16
CA LEU A 46 -20.75 -5.34 -7.87
C LEU A 46 -20.27 -4.74 -9.20
N SER A 47 -19.00 -4.35 -9.27
CA SER A 47 -18.38 -3.71 -10.44
C SER A 47 -17.08 -4.43 -10.81
N PRO A 48 -16.58 -4.29 -12.06
CA PRO A 48 -15.24 -4.76 -12.40
C PRO A 48 -14.21 -4.13 -11.46
N GLY A 49 -13.39 -4.96 -10.80
CA GLY A 49 -12.49 -4.51 -9.74
C GLY A 49 -12.14 -5.62 -8.74
N GLY A 50 -12.12 -5.27 -7.45
CA GLY A 50 -11.85 -6.21 -6.35
C GLY A 50 -10.57 -5.90 -5.57
N GLY A 51 -10.22 -6.85 -4.69
CA GLY A 51 -9.11 -6.70 -3.76
C GLY A 51 -7.76 -6.48 -4.44
N PHE A 52 -7.51 -7.14 -5.58
CA PHE A 52 -6.24 -6.98 -6.30
C PHE A 52 -6.09 -5.58 -6.90
N ALA A 53 -7.03 -5.16 -7.75
CA ALA A 53 -6.98 -3.84 -8.41
C ALA A 53 -6.99 -2.71 -7.38
N GLY A 54 -7.85 -2.80 -6.36
CA GLY A 54 -7.90 -1.82 -5.28
C GLY A 54 -6.61 -1.80 -4.45
N GLY A 55 -6.01 -2.96 -4.16
CA GLY A 55 -4.72 -3.08 -3.48
C GLY A 55 -3.58 -2.43 -4.26
N VAL A 56 -3.54 -2.60 -5.60
CA VAL A 56 -2.57 -1.94 -6.47
C VAL A 56 -2.74 -0.41 -6.43
N ILE A 57 -3.97 0.09 -6.53
CA ILE A 57 -4.26 1.54 -6.45
C ILE A 57 -3.81 2.12 -5.10
N ILE A 58 -4.10 1.41 -4.00
CA ILE A 58 -3.68 1.83 -2.67
C ILE A 58 -2.15 1.86 -2.58
N ALA A 59 -1.45 0.82 -3.04
CA ALA A 59 0.01 0.81 -3.08
C ALA A 59 0.57 1.97 -3.92
N LEU A 60 -0.01 2.25 -5.09
CA LEU A 60 0.38 3.37 -5.94
C LEU A 60 0.24 4.72 -5.25
N SER A 61 -0.74 4.89 -4.35
CA SER A 61 -0.84 6.12 -3.54
C SER A 61 0.37 6.32 -2.61
N PHE A 62 0.87 5.25 -1.99
CA PHE A 62 2.05 5.30 -1.13
C PHE A 62 3.35 5.45 -1.93
N ILE A 63 3.41 4.82 -3.11
CA ILE A 63 4.49 5.01 -4.08
C ILE A 63 4.53 6.45 -4.56
N HIS A 64 3.38 7.03 -4.92
CA HIS A 64 3.27 8.43 -5.36
C HIS A 64 3.78 9.40 -4.28
N LEU A 65 3.41 9.15 -3.02
CA LEU A 65 3.91 9.91 -1.87
C LEU A 65 5.43 9.76 -1.70
N THR A 66 5.96 8.56 -1.89
CA THR A 66 7.41 8.30 -1.87
C THR A 66 8.15 9.05 -2.97
N LEU A 67 7.60 9.08 -4.19
CA LEU A 67 8.22 9.79 -5.31
C LEU A 67 8.27 11.32 -5.07
N ALA A 68 7.24 11.89 -4.44
CA ALA A 68 7.21 13.32 -4.15
C ALA A 68 8.10 13.73 -2.97
N PHE A 69 8.18 12.91 -1.91
CA PHE A 69 8.88 13.26 -0.66
C PHE A 69 10.25 12.60 -0.49
N GLY A 70 10.61 11.64 -1.35
CA GLY A 70 11.89 10.94 -1.34
C GLY A 70 11.90 9.66 -0.51
N LYS A 71 13.00 8.91 -0.62
CA LYS A 71 13.17 7.58 -0.01
C LYS A 71 13.07 7.56 1.52
N ASP A 72 13.54 8.62 2.18
CA ASP A 72 13.55 8.70 3.65
C ASP A 72 12.11 8.75 4.21
N PHE A 73 11.19 9.34 3.43
CA PHE A 73 9.77 9.34 3.78
C PHE A 73 9.15 7.94 3.70
N ALA A 74 9.53 7.16 2.68
CA ALA A 74 9.03 5.81 2.46
C ALA A 74 9.43 4.85 3.59
N LEU A 75 10.72 4.84 3.92
CA LEU A 75 11.29 4.01 4.99
C LEU A 75 10.69 4.34 6.35
N ARG A 76 10.35 5.62 6.58
CA ARG A 76 9.70 6.06 7.82
C ARG A 76 8.23 5.64 7.90
N LYS A 77 7.52 5.58 6.76
CA LYS A 77 6.09 5.24 6.73
C LYS A 77 5.86 3.73 6.88
N LEU A 78 6.64 2.91 6.17
CA LEU A 78 6.56 1.45 6.19
C LEU A 78 7.97 0.90 5.94
N SER A 79 8.54 0.22 6.94
CA SER A 79 9.78 -0.53 6.75
C SER A 79 9.52 -1.83 6.00
N GLU A 80 10.55 -2.37 5.35
CA GLU A 80 10.49 -3.65 4.64
C GLU A 80 9.90 -4.77 5.52
N SER A 81 10.33 -4.87 6.78
CA SER A 81 9.79 -5.86 7.72
C SER A 81 8.31 -5.67 8.02
N LYS A 82 7.82 -4.43 8.12
CA LYS A 82 6.39 -4.15 8.34
C LYS A 82 5.56 -4.46 7.10
N ALA A 83 6.08 -4.13 5.91
CA ALA A 83 5.41 -4.44 4.66
C ALA A 83 5.31 -5.97 4.48
N SER A 84 6.40 -6.70 4.73
CA SER A 84 6.41 -8.17 4.73
C SER A 84 5.43 -8.76 5.77
N LEU A 85 5.37 -8.21 6.98
CA LEU A 85 4.41 -8.64 8.00
C LEU A 85 2.96 -8.43 7.55
N LEU A 86 2.62 -7.25 7.01
CA LEU A 86 1.28 -6.96 6.49
C LEU A 86 0.92 -7.87 5.32
N GLU A 87 1.89 -8.15 4.46
CA GLU A 87 1.74 -9.08 3.34
C GLU A 87 1.41 -10.49 3.85
N SER A 88 2.20 -11.02 4.79
CA SER A 88 1.94 -12.33 5.40
C SER A 88 0.60 -12.36 6.12
N LEU A 89 0.23 -11.28 6.83
CA LEU A 89 -1.06 -11.17 7.50
C LEU A 89 -2.23 -11.25 6.51
N GLY A 90 -2.13 -10.57 5.36
CA GLY A 90 -3.14 -10.66 4.30
C GLY A 90 -3.29 -12.08 3.74
N ALA A 91 -2.18 -12.80 3.56
CA ALA A 91 -2.22 -14.20 3.14
C ALA A 91 -2.86 -15.11 4.18
N ILE A 92 -2.48 -14.95 5.45
CA ILE A 92 -3.04 -15.72 6.57
C ILE A 92 -4.54 -15.43 6.69
N MET A 93 -4.97 -14.16 6.64
CA MET A 93 -6.39 -13.80 6.69
C MET A 93 -7.18 -14.49 5.57
N PHE A 94 -6.67 -14.47 4.34
CA PHE A 94 -7.32 -15.13 3.21
C PHE A 94 -7.42 -16.64 3.41
N LEU A 95 -6.32 -17.27 3.86
CA LEU A 95 -6.29 -18.71 4.14
C LEU A 95 -7.24 -19.08 5.28
N THR A 96 -7.27 -18.30 6.36
CA THR A 96 -8.17 -18.52 7.51
C THR A 96 -9.63 -18.42 7.09
N ILE A 97 -10.01 -17.44 6.26
CA ILE A 97 -11.38 -17.36 5.72
C ILE A 97 -11.72 -18.64 4.92
N ALA A 98 -10.78 -19.12 4.12
CA ALA A 98 -10.98 -20.30 3.30
C ALA A 98 -11.11 -21.59 4.13
N THR A 99 -10.25 -21.78 5.14
CA THR A 99 -10.23 -22.97 6.01
C THR A 99 -11.34 -22.98 7.05
N LEU A 100 -11.80 -21.82 7.54
CA LEU A 100 -13.03 -21.72 8.33
C LEU A 100 -14.25 -22.26 7.56
N GLY A 101 -14.19 -22.26 6.23
CA GLY A 101 -15.20 -22.88 5.39
C GLY A 101 -15.43 -24.37 5.71
N PHE A 102 -14.39 -25.11 6.12
CA PHE A 102 -14.52 -26.54 6.44
C PHE A 102 -15.51 -26.81 7.59
N LEU A 103 -15.75 -25.84 8.47
CA LEU A 103 -16.79 -25.95 9.50
C LEU A 103 -18.20 -26.11 8.91
N GLY A 104 -18.43 -25.60 7.69
CA GLY A 104 -19.66 -25.78 6.91
C GLY A 104 -19.61 -26.92 5.89
N GLY A 105 -18.57 -27.76 5.92
CA GLY A 105 -18.43 -28.97 5.10
C GLY A 105 -17.66 -28.81 3.79
N TYR A 106 -17.31 -27.58 3.36
CA TYR A 106 -16.58 -27.32 2.12
C TYR A 106 -15.58 -26.17 2.24
N PHE A 107 -14.48 -26.21 1.49
CA PHE A 107 -13.54 -25.09 1.39
C PHE A 107 -14.26 -23.82 0.87
N PHE A 108 -14.02 -22.66 1.49
CA PHE A 108 -14.74 -21.39 1.20
C PHE A 108 -16.26 -21.43 1.42
N TYR A 109 -16.76 -22.22 2.37
CA TYR A 109 -18.18 -22.14 2.76
C TYR A 109 -18.57 -20.71 3.19
N ASN A 110 -19.71 -20.24 2.71
CA ASN A 110 -20.19 -18.90 3.01
C ASN A 110 -20.86 -18.84 4.39
N PHE A 111 -20.08 -18.56 5.44
CA PHE A 111 -20.56 -18.53 6.83
C PHE A 111 -20.93 -17.14 7.35
N PHE A 112 -20.48 -16.05 6.71
CA PHE A 112 -20.54 -14.71 7.31
C PHE A 112 -21.79 -13.91 6.93
N ILE A 113 -22.00 -13.70 5.64
CA ILE A 113 -23.12 -12.88 5.12
C ILE A 113 -24.02 -13.79 4.28
N SER A 114 -25.33 -13.73 4.50
CA SER A 114 -26.28 -14.33 3.55
C SER A 114 -26.04 -13.71 2.17
N LYS A 115 -26.31 -14.42 1.08
CA LYS A 115 -26.05 -13.91 -0.30
C LYS A 115 -26.62 -12.51 -0.54
N GLY A 116 -27.61 -12.10 0.25
CA GLY A 116 -28.16 -10.75 0.28
C GLY A 116 -28.98 -10.48 -0.98
N LYS A 117 -29.28 -9.21 -1.22
CA LYS A 117 -29.87 -8.78 -2.50
C LYS A 117 -28.75 -8.41 -3.47
N PRO A 118 -28.83 -8.80 -4.75
CA PRO A 118 -27.93 -8.28 -5.78
C PRO A 118 -27.89 -6.74 -5.74
N PHE A 119 -26.74 -6.16 -6.09
CA PHE A 119 -26.49 -4.71 -6.09
C PHE A 119 -26.39 -4.01 -4.72
N ASN A 120 -26.51 -4.74 -3.61
CA ASN A 120 -26.21 -4.21 -2.28
C ASN A 120 -24.74 -4.41 -1.88
N LEU A 121 -24.19 -3.47 -1.11
CA LEU A 121 -22.81 -3.54 -0.63
C LEU A 121 -22.58 -4.76 0.28
N PHE A 122 -23.47 -5.00 1.24
CA PHE A 122 -23.43 -6.19 2.10
C PHE A 122 -24.15 -7.36 1.41
N SER A 123 -23.54 -7.88 0.35
CA SER A 123 -24.00 -9.05 -0.40
C SER A 123 -22.80 -9.93 -0.78
N ALA A 124 -23.04 -11.00 -1.54
CA ALA A 124 -21.99 -11.90 -2.02
C ALA A 124 -21.22 -12.68 -0.93
N GLY A 125 -21.72 -12.68 0.31
CA GLY A 125 -21.23 -13.55 1.37
C GLY A 125 -19.84 -13.19 1.88
N ILE A 126 -18.92 -14.15 1.85
CA ILE A 126 -17.51 -13.96 2.27
C ILE A 126 -16.66 -13.17 1.27
N ILE A 127 -17.15 -12.91 0.05
CA ILE A 127 -16.37 -12.27 -1.02
C ILE A 127 -15.82 -10.89 -0.61
N PRO A 128 -16.59 -9.98 0.04
CA PRO A 128 -16.05 -8.70 0.52
C PRO A 128 -14.89 -8.88 1.51
N LEU A 129 -14.94 -9.90 2.39
CA LEU A 129 -13.85 -10.19 3.32
C LEU A 129 -12.60 -10.69 2.59
N CYS A 130 -12.79 -11.58 1.60
CA CYS A 130 -11.70 -12.04 0.73
C CYS A 130 -11.05 -10.87 -0.01
N ASN A 131 -11.85 -9.92 -0.52
CA ASN A 131 -11.34 -8.72 -1.20
C ASN A 131 -10.48 -7.85 -0.27
N ILE A 132 -10.87 -7.69 1.00
CA ILE A 132 -10.08 -6.94 1.99
C ILE A 132 -8.75 -7.66 2.28
N ALA A 133 -8.76 -8.99 2.46
CA ALA A 133 -7.55 -9.77 2.70
C ALA A 133 -6.58 -9.71 1.51
N ILE A 134 -7.09 -9.87 0.28
CA ILE A 134 -6.30 -9.74 -0.96
C ILE A 134 -5.76 -8.32 -1.10
N CYS A 135 -6.56 -7.28 -0.80
CA CYS A 135 -6.11 -5.89 -0.84
C CYS A 135 -4.91 -5.67 0.07
N LEU A 136 -4.97 -6.17 1.31
CA LEU A 136 -3.85 -6.06 2.25
C LEU A 136 -2.60 -6.78 1.72
N LYS A 137 -2.76 -8.02 1.25
CA LYS A 137 -1.67 -8.84 0.69
C LYS A 137 -1.00 -8.14 -0.50
N VAL A 138 -1.79 -7.71 -1.47
CA VAL A 138 -1.31 -7.13 -2.72
C VAL A 138 -0.71 -5.74 -2.48
N GLY A 139 -1.40 -4.90 -1.70
CA GLY A 139 -0.94 -3.56 -1.40
C GLY A 139 0.41 -3.55 -0.67
N ALA A 140 0.54 -4.41 0.36
CA ALA A 140 1.77 -4.54 1.11
C ALA A 140 2.91 -5.15 0.27
N GLY A 141 2.64 -6.22 -0.49
CA GLY A 141 3.64 -6.88 -1.33
C GLY A 141 4.15 -5.96 -2.45
N LEU A 142 3.27 -5.22 -3.13
CA LEU A 142 3.71 -4.28 -4.17
C LEU A 142 4.55 -3.14 -3.59
N PHE A 143 4.18 -2.61 -2.42
CA PHE A 143 4.97 -1.59 -1.75
C PHE A 143 6.34 -2.15 -1.27
N ALA A 144 6.39 -3.38 -0.77
CA ALA A 144 7.63 -4.05 -0.38
C ALA A 144 8.59 -4.21 -1.59
N ILE A 145 8.09 -4.72 -2.72
CA ILE A 145 8.87 -4.83 -3.96
C ILE A 145 9.43 -3.46 -4.36
N PHE A 146 8.61 -2.42 -4.32
CA PHE A 146 9.04 -1.06 -4.64
C PHE A 146 10.15 -0.55 -3.69
N LEU A 147 10.03 -0.81 -2.39
CA LEU A 147 11.08 -0.44 -1.42
C LEU A 147 12.39 -1.16 -1.72
N VAL A 148 12.34 -2.48 -1.96
CA VAL A 148 13.52 -3.29 -2.31
C VAL A 148 14.18 -2.75 -3.58
N LEU A 149 13.40 -2.42 -4.61
CA LEU A 149 13.93 -1.84 -5.86
C LEU A 149 14.61 -0.49 -5.66
N ILE A 150 14.10 0.37 -4.77
CA ILE A 150 14.75 1.65 -4.45
C ILE A 150 16.04 1.44 -3.67
N LEU A 151 16.05 0.48 -2.74
CA LEU A 151 17.21 0.19 -1.89
C LEU A 151 18.35 -0.49 -2.68
N PHE A 152 18.02 -1.39 -3.60
CA PHE A 152 19.01 -2.13 -4.38
C PHE A 152 19.76 -1.25 -5.39
N ARG A 153 19.23 -0.06 -5.73
CA ARG A 153 19.82 0.85 -6.72
C ARG A 153 20.98 1.72 -6.20
N LEU A 154 21.70 1.32 -5.16
CA LEU A 154 22.88 2.06 -4.67
C LEU A 154 24.06 1.10 -4.40
N PRO A 155 25.02 1.06 -5.33
CA PRO A 155 26.26 1.78 -5.07
C PRO A 155 26.51 2.81 -6.17
N GLU A 156 26.08 4.06 -5.94
CA GLU A 156 26.67 5.18 -6.66
C GLU A 156 28.12 5.29 -6.20
N LYS A 157 29.04 4.83 -7.05
CA LYS A 157 30.48 5.03 -6.93
C LYS A 157 30.71 6.54 -6.82
N LYS A 158 31.12 7.01 -5.64
CA LYS A 158 31.68 8.35 -5.50
C LYS A 158 33.01 8.37 -6.26
N GLU A 159 33.01 8.95 -7.45
CA GLU A 159 34.23 9.43 -8.11
C GLU A 159 34.58 10.83 -7.59
#